data_AF-A0A9P9WVJ0-F1
#
_entry.id   AF-A0A9P9WVJ0-F1
#
_cell.length_a   1.000
_cell.length_b   1.000
_cell.length_c   1.000
_cell.angle_alpha   90.00
_cell.angle_beta   90.00
_cell.angle_gamma   90.00
#
_symmetry.space_group_name_H-M   'P 1'
#
loop_
_entity.id
_entity.type
_entity.pdbx_description
1 polymer ?
#
loop_
_entity_poly.entity_id
_entity_poly.type
_entity_poly.pdbx_seq_one_letter_code
_entity_poly.pdbx_strand_id
1 'polypeptide(L)'
;MGFSHFSHFVAAVALLSSGIVNSTPLPISQRDTAERYVFANCVNSITSDTYAAIFWYYPDFLPDFPEPQATAYVNNQTSVDFAGETTVVTDPFTLKATIPKGAATAAEGKLVSTDATAGSFAGPMAVIKGSGAAFYTPETNVNCYEEYWQRDNQSIDP
;
A
#
# COMPACT_ATOMS: atom_id res chain seq x y z
N MET A 1 -10.94 26.03 -84.04
CA MET A 1 -10.25 27.02 -83.18
C MET A 1 -10.82 26.87 -81.78
N GLY A 2 -9.96 26.67 -80.77
CA GLY A 2 -10.36 26.55 -79.36
C GLY A 2 -9.74 25.35 -78.66
N PHE A 3 -8.43 25.41 -78.42
CA PHE A 3 -7.75 24.62 -77.38
C PHE A 3 -8.02 25.31 -76.03
N SER A 4 -8.28 24.54 -74.97
CA SER A 4 -7.88 24.96 -73.63
C SER A 4 -7.56 23.74 -72.76
N HIS A 5 -6.30 23.69 -72.35
CA HIS A 5 -5.77 22.90 -71.25
C HIS A 5 -6.56 23.13 -69.96
N PHE A 6 -6.55 22.17 -69.02
CA PHE A 6 -5.99 22.40 -67.68
C PHE A 6 -5.86 21.07 -66.91
N SER A 7 -4.61 20.79 -66.54
CA SER A 7 -4.16 19.77 -65.58
C SER A 7 -4.42 20.26 -64.16
N HIS A 8 -5.00 19.43 -63.28
CA HIS A 8 -4.91 19.54 -61.82
C HIS A 8 -4.97 18.12 -61.24
N PHE A 9 -3.86 17.55 -60.79
CA PHE A 9 -3.24 17.66 -59.46
C PHE A 9 -4.09 17.13 -58.29
N VAL A 10 -3.59 16.02 -57.75
CA VAL A 10 -3.41 15.68 -56.33
C VAL A 10 -4.60 15.11 -55.55
N ALA A 11 -4.33 13.89 -55.10
CA ALA A 11 -4.99 13.16 -54.03
C ALA A 11 -4.94 13.88 -52.69
N ALA A 12 -6.03 13.78 -51.92
CA ALA A 12 -5.96 13.71 -50.46
C ALA A 12 -7.25 13.08 -49.95
N VAL A 13 -7.18 11.78 -49.63
CA VAL A 13 -8.17 11.12 -48.78
C VAL A 13 -7.95 11.66 -47.37
N ALA A 14 -8.79 12.62 -46.95
CA ALA A 14 -8.82 13.07 -45.58
C ALA A 14 -9.52 12.00 -44.73
N LEU A 15 -8.72 11.12 -44.12
CA LEU A 15 -9.16 10.29 -43.01
C LEU A 15 -9.45 11.21 -41.83
N LEU A 16 -10.74 11.48 -41.57
CA LEU A 16 -11.16 12.05 -40.30
C LEU A 16 -10.93 11.01 -39.21
N SER A 17 -9.77 11.09 -38.55
CA SER A 17 -9.53 10.41 -37.29
C SER A 17 -10.46 11.02 -36.23
N SER A 18 -11.60 10.38 -36.03
CA SER A 18 -12.45 10.56 -34.87
C SER A 18 -11.66 10.17 -33.62
N GLY A 19 -10.90 11.14 -33.09
CA GLY A 19 -10.31 11.07 -31.78
C GLY A 19 -11.44 10.97 -30.76
N ILE A 20 -11.70 9.75 -30.31
CA ILE A 20 -12.50 9.51 -29.11
C ILE A 20 -11.65 10.08 -27.98
N VAL A 21 -11.93 11.32 -27.59
CA VAL A 21 -11.53 11.82 -26.28
C VAL A 21 -12.27 10.96 -25.27
N ASN A 22 -11.62 9.90 -24.79
CA ASN A 22 -12.04 9.22 -23.58
C ASN A 22 -11.83 10.23 -22.44
N SER A 23 -12.78 11.13 -22.26
CA SER A 23 -12.96 11.81 -20.99
C SER A 23 -13.57 10.77 -20.04
N THR A 24 -12.74 9.85 -19.54
CA THR A 24 -13.13 9.09 -18.35
C THR A 24 -13.31 10.13 -17.23
N PRO A 25 -14.52 10.26 -16.66
CA PRO A 25 -14.70 11.11 -15.51
C PRO A 25 -13.74 10.61 -14.43
N LEU A 26 -12.84 11.49 -13.96
CA LEU A 26 -12.06 11.19 -12.76
C LEU A 26 -13.05 10.81 -11.66
N PRO A 27 -12.98 9.59 -11.10
CA PRO A 27 -13.89 9.20 -10.06
C PRO A 27 -13.73 10.15 -8.87
N ILE A 28 -14.89 10.58 -8.39
CA ILE A 28 -15.14 11.49 -7.28
C ILE A 28 -14.15 11.26 -6.15
N SER A 29 -13.38 12.30 -5.83
CA SER A 29 -12.54 12.40 -4.65
C SER A 29 -11.48 11.30 -4.56
N GLN A 30 -10.28 11.59 -5.07
CA GLN A 30 -9.04 11.06 -4.52
C GLN A 30 -9.07 11.36 -3.03
N ARG A 31 -9.57 10.41 -2.24
CA ARG A 31 -9.65 10.53 -0.80
C ARG A 31 -8.19 10.40 -0.37
N ASP A 32 -7.60 11.49 0.11
CA ASP A 32 -6.33 11.53 0.84
C ASP A 32 -6.44 10.69 2.13
N THR A 33 -6.62 9.38 1.98
CA THR A 33 -7.03 8.43 3.03
C THR A 33 -6.15 7.20 3.07
N ALA A 34 -4.86 7.36 2.83
CA ALA A 34 -3.93 6.25 2.95
C ALA A 34 -3.85 5.84 4.43
N GLU A 35 -4.75 4.94 4.83
CA GLU A 35 -4.60 4.17 6.05
C GLU A 35 -3.37 3.29 5.89
N ARG A 36 -2.60 3.15 6.97
CA ARG A 36 -1.46 2.25 7.00
C ARG A 36 -1.60 1.29 8.16
N TYR A 37 -1.36 0.02 7.87
CA TYR A 37 -1.38 -1.06 8.86
C TYR A 37 0.02 -1.62 8.97
N VAL A 38 0.71 -1.34 10.06
CA VAL A 38 2.10 -1.74 10.28
C VAL A 38 2.15 -3.03 11.09
N PHE A 39 2.70 -4.08 10.48
CA PHE A 39 2.97 -5.36 11.12
C PHE A 39 4.30 -5.25 11.85
N ALA A 40 4.29 -5.56 13.13
CA ALA A 40 5.44 -5.31 13.98
C ALA A 40 5.64 -6.39 15.03
N ASN A 41 6.91 -6.67 15.29
CA ASN A 41 7.35 -7.35 16.50
C ASN A 41 7.88 -6.30 17.47
N CYS A 42 7.40 -6.34 18.70
CA CYS A 42 7.82 -5.44 19.78
C CYS A 42 8.64 -6.21 20.80
N VAL A 43 9.72 -5.60 21.28
CA VAL A 43 10.70 -6.23 22.17
C VAL A 43 10.98 -5.31 23.35
N ASN A 44 10.86 -5.84 24.56
CA ASN A 44 11.36 -5.18 25.76
C ASN A 44 12.88 -5.43 25.88
N SER A 45 13.68 -4.37 25.83
CA SER A 45 15.14 -4.48 25.84
C SER A 45 15.74 -4.93 27.19
N ILE A 46 14.96 -4.89 28.28
CA ILE A 46 15.39 -5.34 29.61
C ILE A 46 14.96 -6.78 29.86
N THR A 47 13.69 -7.11 29.66
CA THR A 47 13.15 -8.45 30.00
C THR A 47 13.29 -9.45 28.86
N SER A 48 13.54 -8.97 27.63
CA SER A 48 13.46 -9.75 26.39
C SER A 48 12.05 -10.31 26.09
N ASP A 49 11.02 -9.82 26.78
CA ASP A 49 9.64 -10.15 26.44
C ASP A 49 9.29 -9.59 25.06
N THR A 50 8.48 -10.34 24.31
CA THR A 50 8.11 -9.96 22.95
C THR A 50 6.62 -10.15 22.70
N TYR A 51 6.10 -9.38 21.77
CA TYR A 51 4.76 -9.58 21.24
C TYR A 51 4.70 -9.13 19.77
N ALA A 52 3.69 -9.62 19.06
CA ALA A 52 3.39 -9.24 17.69
C ALA A 52 2.08 -8.46 17.62
N ALA A 53 2.08 -7.34 16.92
CA ALA A 53 0.91 -6.48 16.77
C ALA A 53 0.84 -5.86 15.38
N ILE A 54 -0.37 -5.40 15.03
CA ILE A 54 -0.63 -4.57 13.87
C ILE A 54 -1.11 -3.20 14.35
N PHE A 55 -0.43 -2.16 13.91
CA PHE A 55 -0.70 -0.78 14.29
C PHE A 55 -1.37 -0.04 13.13
N TRP A 56 -2.52 0.55 13.40
CA TRP A 56 -3.30 1.29 12.40
C TRP A 56 -3.06 2.79 12.51
N TYR A 57 -2.78 3.43 11.37
CA TYR A 57 -2.52 4.85 11.23
C TYR A 57 -3.46 5.54 10.23
N TYR A 58 -3.91 6.75 10.56
CA TYR A 58 -4.71 7.61 9.68
C TYR A 58 -4.51 9.12 9.97
N PRO A 59 -4.23 9.98 8.97
CA PRO A 59 -3.71 9.67 7.62
C PRO A 59 -2.19 9.41 7.63
N ASP A 60 -1.66 8.74 6.59
CA ASP A 60 -0.24 8.35 6.38
C ASP A 60 0.82 9.46 6.53
N PHE A 61 0.39 10.73 6.65
CA PHE A 61 1.25 11.89 6.80
C PHE A 61 1.30 12.35 8.25
N LEU A 62 2.15 11.73 9.06
CA LEU A 62 2.64 12.39 10.27
C LEU A 62 4.17 12.31 10.28
N PRO A 63 4.86 13.46 10.42
CA PRO A 63 6.31 13.56 10.23
C PRO A 63 7.15 12.82 11.28
N ASP A 64 6.52 12.31 12.34
CA ASP A 64 7.12 11.44 13.35
C ASP A 64 6.01 10.48 13.78
N PHE A 65 6.18 9.17 13.59
CA PHE A 65 5.13 8.15 13.84
C PHE A 65 4.47 8.38 15.22
N PRO A 66 3.22 8.88 15.28
CA PRO A 66 2.55 9.17 16.54
C PRO A 66 2.17 7.87 17.27
N GLU A 67 1.48 8.03 18.39
CA GLU A 67 0.68 6.94 18.93
C GLU A 67 -0.30 6.42 17.86
N PRO A 68 -0.38 5.09 17.65
CA PRO A 68 -1.29 4.47 16.70
C PRO A 68 -2.75 4.71 17.11
N GLN A 69 -3.61 4.85 16.10
CA GLN A 69 -5.04 5.11 16.27
C GLN A 69 -5.75 3.87 16.83
N ALA A 70 -5.25 2.68 16.48
CA ALA A 70 -5.63 1.43 17.10
C ALA A 70 -4.54 0.37 16.95
N THR A 71 -4.57 -0.63 17.84
CA THR A 71 -3.63 -1.76 17.85
C THR A 71 -4.40 -3.07 17.89
N ALA A 72 -4.11 -3.97 16.96
CA ALA A 72 -4.55 -5.36 17.00
C ALA A 72 -3.38 -6.26 17.45
N TYR A 73 -3.55 -6.99 18.54
CA TYR A 73 -2.53 -7.95 18.98
C TYR A 73 -2.66 -9.25 18.19
N VAL A 74 -1.62 -9.61 17.43
CA VAL A 74 -1.55 -10.86 16.68
C VAL A 74 -1.13 -12.00 17.61
N ASN A 75 -0.14 -11.74 18.45
CA ASN A 75 0.27 -12.63 19.54
C ASN A 75 0.82 -11.77 20.68
N ASN A 76 0.25 -11.93 21.86
CA ASN A 76 0.55 -11.17 23.07
C ASN A 76 1.60 -11.82 23.99
N GLN A 77 2.22 -12.92 23.55
CA GLN A 77 3.22 -13.67 24.33
C GLN A 77 4.58 -13.75 23.63
N THR A 78 4.60 -13.72 22.29
CA THR A 78 5.83 -13.84 21.51
C THR A 78 5.77 -13.02 20.23
N SER A 79 6.95 -12.72 19.67
CA SER A 79 7.09 -12.32 18.27
C SER A 79 6.58 -13.42 17.32
N VAL A 80 6.32 -13.02 16.08
CA VAL A 80 5.93 -13.92 14.99
C VAL A 80 6.78 -13.65 13.75
N ASP A 81 7.05 -14.71 12.99
CA ASP A 81 7.52 -14.53 11.61
C ASP A 81 6.29 -14.30 10.73
N PHE A 82 6.11 -13.08 10.26
CA PHE A 82 5.00 -12.75 9.37
C PHE A 82 5.22 -13.34 7.97
N ALA A 83 6.46 -13.68 7.57
CA ALA A 83 6.74 -14.21 6.25
C ALA A 83 6.30 -15.69 6.15
N GLY A 84 5.49 -15.99 5.14
CA GLY A 84 4.91 -17.32 4.93
C GLY A 84 3.56 -17.51 5.63
N GLU A 85 3.06 -16.49 6.33
CA GLU A 85 1.82 -16.55 7.10
C GLU A 85 0.68 -15.75 6.45
N THR A 86 -0.55 -16.15 6.77
CA THR A 86 -1.74 -15.34 6.56
C THR A 86 -2.20 -14.79 7.90
N THR A 87 -2.10 -13.48 8.07
CA THR A 87 -2.55 -12.82 9.30
C THR A 87 -3.97 -12.28 9.09
N VAL A 88 -4.87 -12.60 10.00
CA VAL A 88 -6.25 -12.12 10.01
C VAL A 88 -6.56 -11.53 11.39
N VAL A 89 -7.03 -10.29 11.41
CA VAL A 89 -7.55 -9.61 12.61
C VAL A 89 -8.94 -9.08 12.32
N THR A 90 -9.82 -9.09 13.33
CA THR A 90 -11.21 -8.63 13.21
C THR A 90 -11.58 -7.55 14.22
N ASP A 91 -10.72 -7.32 15.22
CA ASP A 91 -10.86 -6.33 16.28
C ASP A 91 -9.46 -5.76 16.60
N PRO A 92 -9.31 -4.44 16.81
CA PRO A 92 -10.31 -3.36 16.69
C PRO A 92 -10.63 -2.97 15.24
N PHE A 93 -9.98 -3.58 14.25
CA PHE A 93 -10.25 -3.39 12.83
C PHE A 93 -10.23 -4.74 12.11
N THR A 94 -10.87 -4.79 10.95
CA THR A 94 -10.85 -5.97 10.09
C THR A 94 -9.72 -5.84 9.07
N LEU A 95 -8.79 -6.79 9.09
CA LEU A 95 -7.69 -6.85 8.13
C LEU A 95 -7.32 -8.31 7.85
N LYS A 96 -6.95 -8.59 6.60
CA LYS A 96 -6.30 -9.83 6.18
C LYS A 96 -5.09 -9.49 5.32
N ALA A 97 -3.96 -10.14 5.57
CA ALA A 97 -2.79 -10.10 4.71
C ALA A 97 -2.16 -11.48 4.59
N THR A 98 -1.88 -11.91 3.36
CA THR A 98 -1.07 -13.10 3.09
C THR A 98 0.32 -12.65 2.65
N ILE A 99 1.35 -12.99 3.42
CA ILE A 99 2.73 -12.62 3.12
C ILE A 99 3.47 -13.88 2.67
N PRO A 100 4.02 -13.95 1.45
CA PRO A 100 4.70 -15.16 0.98
C PRO A 100 6.02 -15.37 1.71
N LYS A 101 6.45 -16.63 1.86
CA LYS A 101 7.71 -16.98 2.55
C LYS A 101 8.95 -16.27 2.00
N GLY A 102 8.97 -16.01 0.68
CA GLY A 102 10.06 -15.26 0.03
C GLY A 102 10.15 -13.78 0.41
N ALA A 103 9.13 -13.23 1.09
CA ALA A 103 9.11 -11.84 1.53
C ALA A 103 10.15 -11.53 2.60
N ALA A 104 10.67 -12.53 3.33
CA ALA A 104 11.70 -12.35 4.35
C ALA A 104 13.01 -11.78 3.77
N THR A 105 13.30 -12.09 2.51
CA THR A 105 14.52 -11.64 1.82
C THR A 105 14.30 -10.46 0.87
N ALA A 106 13.09 -9.89 0.86
CA ALA A 106 12.80 -8.73 0.03
C ALA A 106 13.56 -7.50 0.55
N ALA A 107 13.95 -6.60 -0.36
CA ALA A 107 14.47 -5.30 0.04
C ALA A 107 13.36 -4.45 0.66
N GLU A 108 13.73 -3.55 1.57
CA GLU A 108 12.84 -2.52 2.11
C GLU A 108 12.09 -1.78 0.98
N GLY A 109 10.81 -1.47 1.23
CA GLY A 109 9.98 -0.73 0.29
C GLY A 109 9.51 -1.54 -0.91
N LYS A 110 9.88 -2.83 -1.02
CA LYS A 110 9.40 -3.70 -2.11
C LYS A 110 8.01 -4.24 -1.82
N LEU A 111 7.15 -4.21 -2.85
CA LEU A 111 5.90 -4.95 -2.85
C LEU A 111 6.17 -6.44 -2.74
N VAL A 112 5.61 -7.05 -1.70
CA VAL A 112 5.77 -8.49 -1.42
C VAL A 112 4.47 -9.26 -1.58
N SER A 113 3.30 -8.61 -1.54
CA SER A 113 2.01 -9.26 -1.75
C SER A 113 0.93 -8.28 -2.21
N THR A 114 -0.04 -8.77 -2.97
CA THR A 114 -1.32 -8.10 -3.28
C THR A 114 -2.54 -8.87 -2.75
N ASP A 115 -2.34 -9.96 -1.99
CA ASP A 115 -3.42 -10.66 -1.27
C ASP A 115 -3.57 -10.02 0.12
N ALA A 116 -4.20 -8.85 0.12
CA ALA A 116 -4.41 -8.04 1.30
C ALA A 116 -5.77 -7.31 1.22
N THR A 117 -6.43 -7.13 2.38
CA THR A 117 -7.71 -6.43 2.50
C THR A 117 -7.84 -5.74 3.87
N ALA A 118 -8.60 -4.65 3.93
CA ALA A 118 -8.98 -3.97 5.16
C ALA A 118 -10.48 -3.61 5.10
N GLY A 119 -11.20 -3.71 6.21
CA GLY A 119 -12.66 -3.52 6.24
C GLY A 119 -13.11 -2.09 5.90
N SER A 120 -12.24 -1.11 6.14
CA SER A 120 -12.42 0.30 5.82
C SER A 120 -12.15 0.65 4.35
N PHE A 121 -11.56 -0.25 3.56
CA PHE A 121 -11.13 0.03 2.19
C PHE A 121 -11.57 -1.06 1.20
N ALA A 122 -12.32 -0.65 0.18
CA ALA A 122 -12.86 -1.55 -0.83
C ALA A 122 -11.97 -1.74 -2.08
N GLY A 123 -10.80 -1.08 -2.14
CA GLY A 123 -9.88 -1.15 -3.28
C GLY A 123 -8.79 -2.22 -3.12
N PRO A 124 -7.93 -2.39 -4.15
CA PRO A 124 -6.79 -3.29 -4.06
C PRO A 124 -5.80 -2.78 -3.02
N MET A 125 -5.33 -3.67 -2.15
CA MET A 125 -4.28 -3.37 -1.18
C MET A 125 -3.02 -4.16 -1.50
N ALA A 126 -1.90 -3.64 -1.02
CA ALA A 126 -0.61 -4.29 -1.13
C ALA A 126 0.07 -4.35 0.23
N VAL A 127 0.90 -5.38 0.41
CA VAL A 127 1.85 -5.48 1.50
C VAL A 127 3.23 -5.16 0.96
N ILE A 128 3.92 -4.25 1.63
CA ILE A 128 5.26 -3.81 1.32
C ILE A 128 6.21 -4.24 2.45
N LYS A 129 7.45 -4.58 2.10
CA LYS A 129 8.48 -4.89 3.09
C LYS A 129 8.82 -3.64 3.91
N GLY A 130 8.73 -3.76 5.23
CA GLY A 130 9.10 -2.71 6.17
C GLY A 130 10.61 -2.49 6.26
N SER A 131 10.99 -1.42 6.93
CA SER A 131 12.40 -1.04 7.13
C SER A 131 13.17 -1.97 8.07
N GLY A 132 12.48 -2.69 8.95
CA GLY A 132 13.08 -3.41 10.07
C GLY A 132 13.64 -2.50 11.17
N ALA A 133 13.43 -1.18 11.07
CA ALA A 133 13.81 -0.22 12.09
C ALA A 133 12.74 -0.10 13.17
N ALA A 134 13.15 0.37 14.35
CA ALA A 134 12.20 0.75 15.38
C ALA A 134 11.43 2.00 14.92
N PHE A 135 10.10 1.92 14.86
CA PHE A 135 9.23 3.02 14.43
C PHE A 135 8.35 3.55 15.56
N TYR A 136 8.12 2.76 16.61
CA TYR A 136 7.23 3.12 17.72
C TYR A 136 7.71 2.53 19.05
N THR A 137 7.55 3.30 20.12
CA THR A 137 7.95 2.96 21.50
C THR A 137 6.73 3.15 22.41
N PRO A 138 5.86 2.13 22.58
CA PRO A 138 4.63 2.26 23.36
C PRO A 138 4.88 2.44 24.85
N GLU A 139 5.99 1.90 25.35
CA GLU A 139 6.34 1.90 26.77
C GLU A 139 7.85 2.05 26.95
N THR A 140 8.28 2.34 28.18
CA THR A 140 9.71 2.42 28.49
C THR A 140 10.37 1.07 28.19
N ASN A 141 11.47 1.10 27.44
CA ASN A 141 12.25 -0.07 27.00
C ASN A 141 11.57 -0.99 25.97
N VAL A 142 10.36 -0.68 25.49
CA VAL A 142 9.69 -1.47 24.46
C VAL A 142 9.85 -0.80 23.10
N ASN A 143 10.53 -1.45 22.17
CA ASN A 143 10.66 -0.97 20.79
C ASN A 143 9.91 -1.89 19.83
N CYS A 144 9.07 -1.31 18.98
CA CYS A 144 8.35 -2.01 17.92
C CYS A 144 9.05 -1.80 16.57
N TYR A 145 9.38 -2.91 15.92
CA TYR A 145 10.13 -2.94 14.68
C TYR A 145 9.20 -3.16 13.49
N GLU A 146 9.37 -2.35 12.44
CA GLU A 146 8.50 -2.38 11.27
C GLU A 146 8.87 -3.55 10.34
N GLU A 147 8.11 -4.64 10.41
CA GLU A 147 8.38 -5.83 9.58
C GLU A 147 7.81 -5.70 8.17
N TYR A 148 6.55 -5.27 8.10
CA TYR A 148 5.77 -5.08 6.88
C TYR A 148 4.74 -3.97 7.10
N TRP A 149 4.25 -3.39 6.01
CA TRP A 149 3.08 -2.52 6.09
C TRP A 149 2.12 -2.77 4.93
N GLN A 150 0.84 -2.65 5.22
CA GLN A 150 -0.24 -2.75 4.25
C GLN A 150 -0.89 -1.38 4.04
N ARG A 151 -1.12 -1.03 2.77
CA ARG A 151 -1.86 0.15 2.34
C ARG A 151 -2.57 -0.10 1.01
N ASP A 152 -3.25 0.91 0.50
CA ASP A 152 -3.81 0.90 -0.85
C ASP A 152 -2.73 0.67 -1.94
N ASN A 153 -3.01 -0.17 -2.93
CA ASN A 153 -2.07 -0.52 -4.00
C ASN A 153 -1.99 0.55 -5.11
N GLN A 154 -2.08 1.83 -4.73
CA GLN A 154 -1.90 2.93 -5.67
C GLN A 154 -0.41 3.29 -5.78
N SER A 155 0.02 3.65 -6.98
CA SER A 155 1.37 4.18 -7.20
C SER A 155 1.54 5.45 -6.36
N ILE A 156 2.53 5.45 -5.48
CA ILE A 156 3.02 6.70 -4.90
C ILE A 156 3.88 7.30 -6.02
N ASP A 157 3.28 8.11 -6.89
CA ASP A 157 4.06 8.83 -7.90
C ASP A 157 5.12 9.69 -7.17
N PRO A 158 6.41 9.58 -7.54
CA PRO A 158 7.51 10.28 -6.88
C PRO A 158 7.54 11.79 -7.12
#